data_AF-A0A5B8FXE3-F1
#
_entry.id   AF-A0A5B8FXE3-F1
#
_cell.length_a   1.000
_cell.length_b   1.000
_cell.length_c   1.000
_cell.angle_alpha   90.00
_cell.angle_beta   90.00
_cell.angle_gamma   90.00
#
_symmetry.space_group_name_H-M   'P 1'
#
loop_
_entity.id
_entity.type
_entity.pdbx_description
1 polymer ?
#
loop_
_entity_poly.entity_id
_entity_poly.type
_entity_poly.pdbx_seq_one_letter_code
_entity_poly.pdbx_strand_id
1 'polypeptide(L)'
;MICDDPRLSGQAVTQIVSAEPGCGIAQPVRVTEVSGVRLSRPITVNCRLASRLADWMEDSAVPAALSLGTELVSVDTVASYSCRPRNNRAGAKVSEHGRGNAVDIAAFNLANGRQVTVLEGWQSGRDRPFLAALHKRACGPFGTVLGPNSDRYHRNHFHLDIAEHSNGAYCR
;
A
#
# COMPACT_ATOMS: atom_id res chain seq x y z
N MET A 1 -3.79 18.71 8.27
CA MET A 1 -2.55 17.94 8.05
C MET A 1 -2.51 16.82 9.09
N ILE A 2 -2.20 15.60 8.68
CA ILE A 2 -2.01 14.46 9.59
C ILE A 2 -0.54 14.03 9.55
N CYS A 3 -0.03 13.46 10.64
CA CYS A 3 1.35 12.96 10.72
C CYS A 3 2.46 14.01 10.46
N ASP A 4 2.15 15.30 10.60
CA ASP A 4 3.05 16.41 10.26
C ASP A 4 3.62 16.33 8.83
N ASP A 5 2.89 15.68 7.91
CA ASP A 5 3.28 15.52 6.51
C ASP A 5 2.26 16.24 5.61
N PRO A 6 2.69 17.29 4.87
CA PRO A 6 1.80 18.08 4.02
C PRO A 6 1.25 17.29 2.83
N ARG A 7 1.87 16.16 2.47
CA ARG A 7 1.42 15.29 1.38
C ARG A 7 0.24 14.42 1.79
N LEU A 8 -0.11 14.37 3.08
CA LEU A 8 -1.16 13.51 3.61
C LEU A 8 -2.42 14.29 3.96
N SER A 9 -3.54 13.88 3.34
CA SER A 9 -4.88 14.34 3.69
C SER A 9 -5.66 13.25 4.40
N GLY A 10 -6.43 13.64 5.41
CA GLY A 10 -7.23 12.73 6.21
C GLY A 10 -7.52 13.29 7.59
N GLN A 11 -7.70 12.39 8.55
CA GLN A 11 -8.01 12.74 9.94
C GLN A 11 -7.30 11.82 10.93
N ALA A 12 -6.98 12.35 12.11
CA ALA A 12 -6.61 11.53 13.25
C ALA A 12 -7.78 10.64 13.65
N VAL A 13 -7.48 9.45 14.16
CA VAL A 13 -8.47 8.52 14.69
C VAL A 13 -8.09 8.20 16.13
N THR A 14 -9.09 7.92 16.96
CA THR A 14 -8.85 7.41 18.31
C THR A 14 -8.08 6.09 18.25
N GLN A 15 -7.28 5.83 19.27
CA GLN A 15 -6.52 4.59 19.41
C GLN A 15 -7.38 3.34 19.09
N ILE A 16 -6.77 2.39 18.39
CA ILE A 16 -7.37 1.08 18.15
C ILE A 16 -6.76 0.08 19.13
N VAL A 17 -7.58 -0.39 20.06
CA VAL A 17 -7.22 -1.41 21.06
C VAL A 17 -7.77 -2.77 20.63
N SER A 18 -6.97 -3.81 20.77
CA SER A 18 -7.35 -5.19 20.49
C SER A 18 -6.90 -6.09 21.64
N ALA A 19 -7.75 -7.05 22.02
CA ALA A 19 -7.37 -8.12 22.95
C ALA A 19 -6.44 -9.15 22.30
N GLU A 20 -6.49 -9.28 20.97
CA GLU A 20 -5.61 -10.16 20.20
C GLU A 20 -4.15 -9.64 20.24
N PRO A 21 -3.19 -10.44 20.72
CA PRO A 21 -1.79 -10.03 20.81
C PRO A 21 -1.20 -9.60 19.47
N GLY A 22 -0.53 -8.45 19.43
CA GLY A 22 0.10 -7.92 18.22
C GLY A 22 -0.86 -7.20 17.27
N CYS A 23 -2.11 -6.98 17.68
CA CYS A 23 -3.04 -6.11 16.99
C CYS A 23 -3.26 -4.78 17.73
N GLY A 24 -3.54 -3.73 16.97
CA GLY A 24 -3.83 -2.40 17.48
C GLY A 24 -2.94 -1.34 16.88
N ILE A 25 -3.36 -0.08 17.02
CA ILE A 25 -2.60 1.09 16.59
C ILE A 25 -2.75 2.16 17.68
N ALA A 26 -1.64 2.57 18.30
CA ALA A 26 -1.64 3.57 19.37
C ALA A 26 -2.13 4.93 18.87
N GLN A 27 -1.64 5.38 17.71
CA GLN A 27 -1.97 6.66 17.08
C GLN A 27 -2.33 6.44 15.61
N PRO A 28 -3.55 5.97 15.32
CA PRO A 28 -3.99 5.72 13.96
C PRO A 28 -4.38 7.02 13.26
N VAL A 29 -4.16 7.03 11.95
CA VAL A 29 -4.70 8.04 11.05
C VAL A 29 -5.55 7.37 9.99
N ARG A 30 -6.63 8.05 9.59
CA ARG A 30 -7.43 7.69 8.43
C ARG A 30 -7.02 8.59 7.28
N VAL A 31 -6.30 8.01 6.32
CA VAL A 31 -5.78 8.71 5.14
C VAL A 31 -6.77 8.58 3.99
N THR A 32 -7.04 9.68 3.29
CA THR A 32 -7.96 9.73 2.14
C THR A 32 -7.25 10.08 0.84
N GLU A 33 -6.10 10.77 0.92
CA GLU A 33 -5.31 11.21 -0.22
C GLU A 33 -3.83 11.25 0.18
N VAL A 34 -2.96 10.96 -0.79
CA VAL A 34 -1.51 10.94 -0.63
C VAL A 34 -0.88 11.62 -1.84
N SER A 35 -0.13 12.70 -1.62
CA SER A 35 0.55 13.47 -2.68
C SER A 35 -0.39 13.89 -3.82
N GLY A 36 -1.61 14.33 -3.49
CA GLY A 36 -2.65 14.70 -4.45
C GLY A 36 -3.37 13.52 -5.13
N VAL A 37 -2.98 12.27 -4.84
CA VAL A 37 -3.59 11.05 -5.38
C VAL A 37 -4.63 10.51 -4.40
N ARG A 38 -5.88 10.38 -4.85
CA ARG A 38 -6.97 9.90 -4.00
C ARG A 38 -6.86 8.40 -3.73
N LEU A 39 -7.23 7.97 -2.54
CA LEU A 39 -7.43 6.55 -2.23
C LEU A 39 -8.91 6.22 -2.45
N SER A 40 -9.22 5.21 -3.27
CA SER A 40 -10.61 4.84 -3.58
C SER A 40 -11.40 4.47 -2.31
N ARG A 41 -10.70 3.93 -1.32
CA ARG A 41 -11.18 3.73 0.05
C ARG A 41 -10.16 4.33 1.02
N PRO A 42 -10.61 5.10 2.03
CA PRO A 42 -9.71 5.58 3.05
C PRO A 42 -9.01 4.41 3.76
N ILE A 43 -7.73 4.56 4.07
CA ILE A 43 -6.96 3.56 4.80
C ILE A 43 -6.77 3.98 6.25
N THR A 44 -6.76 3.02 7.18
CA THR A 44 -6.41 3.26 8.58
C THR A 44 -5.08 2.61 8.89
N VAL A 45 -4.08 3.43 9.22
CA VAL A 45 -2.67 3.03 9.36
C VAL A 45 -2.01 3.88 10.44
N ASN A 46 -0.76 3.57 10.82
CA ASN A 46 0.06 4.50 11.60
C ASN A 46 0.79 5.51 10.70
N CYS A 47 1.30 6.58 11.30
CA CYS A 47 1.99 7.65 10.57
C CYS A 47 3.27 7.19 9.85
N ARG A 48 4.01 6.22 10.39
CA ARG A 48 5.22 5.69 9.73
C ARG A 48 4.85 5.07 8.39
N LEU A 49 3.81 4.23 8.33
CA LEU A 49 3.36 3.67 7.06
C LEU A 49 2.82 4.77 6.12
N ALA A 50 2.04 5.72 6.65
CA ALA A 50 1.47 6.79 5.84
C ALA A 50 2.54 7.64 5.15
N SER A 51 3.60 8.05 5.86
CA SER A 51 4.72 8.79 5.28
C SER A 51 5.52 7.95 4.27
N ARG A 52 5.72 6.65 4.53
CA ARG A 52 6.37 5.75 3.53
C ARG A 52 5.56 5.61 2.26
N LEU A 53 4.23 5.58 2.38
CA LEU A 53 3.34 5.58 1.23
C LEU A 53 3.41 6.91 0.46
N ALA A 54 3.53 8.04 1.16
CA ALA A 54 3.74 9.35 0.56
C ALA A 54 5.04 9.44 -0.24
N ASP A 55 6.16 8.98 0.35
CA ASP A 55 7.46 8.92 -0.32
C ASP A 55 7.36 8.10 -1.62
N TRP A 56 6.81 6.89 -1.55
CA TRP A 56 6.70 6.03 -2.74
C TRP A 56 5.72 6.58 -3.79
N MET A 57 4.63 7.23 -3.37
CA MET A 57 3.67 7.83 -4.29
C MET A 57 4.33 8.99 -5.07
N GLU A 58 5.02 9.86 -4.36
CA GLU A 58 5.70 11.05 -4.90
C GLU A 58 6.91 10.68 -5.78
N ASP A 59 7.77 9.77 -5.31
CA ASP A 59 9.02 9.44 -5.99
C ASP A 59 8.85 8.43 -7.13
N SER A 60 7.75 7.65 -7.12
CA SER A 60 7.59 6.51 -8.02
C SER A 60 6.25 6.47 -8.73
N ALA A 61 5.13 6.42 -8.00
CA ALA A 61 3.82 6.17 -8.61
C ALA A 61 3.36 7.31 -9.53
N VAL A 62 3.48 8.55 -9.06
CA VAL A 62 3.12 9.75 -9.83
C VAL A 62 4.05 9.93 -11.05
N PRO A 63 5.39 9.91 -10.93
CA PRO A 63 6.28 10.00 -12.08
C PRO A 63 6.11 8.88 -13.11
N ALA A 64 5.78 7.66 -12.67
CA ALA A 64 5.52 6.54 -13.58
C ALA A 64 4.27 6.79 -14.43
N ALA A 65 3.22 7.39 -13.88
CA ALA A 65 2.05 7.78 -14.66
C ALA A 65 2.38 8.89 -15.66
N LEU A 66 3.14 9.90 -15.24
CA LEU A 66 3.59 10.99 -16.13
C LEU A 66 4.41 10.45 -17.32
N SER A 67 5.23 9.43 -17.09
CA SER A 67 5.98 8.75 -18.14
C SER A 67 5.09 8.01 -19.16
N LEU A 68 3.83 7.74 -18.83
CA LEU A 68 2.80 7.23 -19.73
C LEU A 68 2.02 8.36 -20.44
N GLY A 69 2.39 9.62 -20.23
CA GLY A 69 1.73 10.80 -20.79
C GLY A 69 0.40 11.15 -20.14
N THR A 70 0.19 10.78 -18.87
CA THR A 70 -1.05 11.04 -18.13
C THR A 70 -0.77 11.21 -16.64
N GLU A 71 -1.73 11.71 -15.87
CA GLU A 71 -1.61 11.83 -14.41
C GLU A 71 -2.20 10.60 -13.69
N LEU A 72 -1.66 10.28 -12.51
CA LEU A 72 -2.27 9.34 -11.56
C LEU A 72 -3.25 10.12 -10.69
N VAL A 73 -4.55 9.79 -10.77
CA VAL A 73 -5.59 10.55 -10.05
C VAL A 73 -6.13 9.81 -8.84
N SER A 74 -6.10 8.48 -8.86
CA SER A 74 -6.42 7.67 -7.69
C SER A 74 -5.77 6.29 -7.75
N VAL A 75 -5.70 5.64 -6.59
CA VAL A 75 -5.35 4.22 -6.46
C VAL A 75 -6.45 3.46 -5.76
N ASP A 76 -6.64 2.20 -6.15
CA ASP A 76 -7.62 1.33 -5.54
C ASP A 76 -7.02 0.59 -4.35
N THR A 77 -7.40 1.02 -3.15
CA THR A 77 -6.98 0.41 -1.88
C THR A 77 -7.99 -0.67 -1.47
N VAL A 78 -7.50 -1.90 -1.25
CA VAL A 78 -8.38 -3.05 -0.96
C VAL A 78 -8.28 -3.53 0.49
N ALA A 79 -7.19 -3.23 1.18
CA ALA A 79 -7.06 -3.47 2.62
C ALA A 79 -6.11 -2.48 3.30
N SER A 80 -6.36 -2.24 4.59
CA SER A 80 -5.49 -1.50 5.51
C SER A 80 -5.56 -2.16 6.90
N TYR A 81 -5.95 -1.47 7.97
CA TYR A 81 -6.10 -2.11 9.27
C TYR A 81 -7.09 -3.28 9.24
N SER A 82 -6.63 -4.45 9.69
CA SER A 82 -7.48 -5.60 9.97
C SER A 82 -6.68 -6.60 10.80
N CYS A 83 -7.19 -6.88 12.00
CA CYS A 83 -6.59 -7.84 12.92
C CYS A 83 -6.90 -9.26 12.47
N ARG A 84 -5.92 -9.92 11.87
CA ARG A 84 -6.01 -11.31 11.40
C ARG A 84 -4.62 -11.95 11.30
N PRO A 85 -4.51 -13.28 11.38
CA PRO A 85 -3.28 -13.97 11.02
C PRO A 85 -2.97 -13.81 9.53
N ARG A 86 -1.67 -13.90 9.18
CA ARG A 86 -1.21 -13.80 7.79
C ARG A 86 -1.94 -14.82 6.90
N ASN A 87 -2.41 -14.35 5.74
CA ASN A 87 -3.18 -15.13 4.76
C ASN A 87 -4.44 -15.81 5.35
N ASN A 88 -4.98 -15.30 6.47
CA ASN A 88 -6.08 -15.92 7.22
C ASN A 88 -5.81 -17.37 7.67
N ARG A 89 -4.54 -17.75 7.83
CA ARG A 89 -4.16 -19.11 8.22
C ARG A 89 -4.09 -19.23 9.74
N ALA A 90 -4.90 -20.13 10.30
CA ALA A 90 -4.85 -20.44 11.73
C ALA A 90 -3.43 -20.82 12.18
N GLY A 91 -2.99 -20.27 13.32
CA GLY A 91 -1.64 -20.47 13.87
C GLY A 91 -0.52 -19.69 13.19
N ALA A 92 -0.78 -18.94 12.10
CA ALA A 92 0.21 -18.06 11.52
C ALA A 92 0.41 -16.79 12.38
N LYS A 93 1.57 -16.14 12.22
CA LYS A 93 1.83 -14.83 12.82
C LYS A 93 0.74 -13.83 12.44
N VAL A 94 0.45 -12.88 13.33
CA VAL A 94 -0.39 -11.72 13.02
C VAL A 94 0.18 -10.96 11.82
N SER A 95 -0.72 -10.50 10.95
CA SER A 95 -0.37 -9.69 9.79
C SER A 95 0.08 -8.28 10.20
N GLU A 96 0.89 -7.64 9.36
CA GLU A 96 1.22 -6.22 9.53
C GLU A 96 -0.01 -5.31 9.38
N HIS A 97 -1.06 -5.76 8.70
CA HIS A 97 -2.36 -5.08 8.73
C HIS A 97 -2.92 -4.94 10.15
N GLY A 98 -2.71 -5.94 11.02
CA GLY A 98 -3.15 -5.89 12.41
C GLY A 98 -2.43 -4.82 13.24
N ARG A 99 -1.26 -4.36 12.78
CA ARG A 99 -0.42 -3.34 13.42
C ARG A 99 -0.56 -1.95 12.78
N GLY A 100 -1.40 -1.82 11.75
CA GLY A 100 -1.46 -0.60 10.93
C GLY A 100 -0.21 -0.36 10.09
N ASN A 101 0.57 -1.41 9.85
CA ASN A 101 1.87 -1.38 9.16
C ASN A 101 1.77 -1.83 7.69
N ALA A 102 0.58 -2.20 7.19
CA ALA A 102 0.42 -2.65 5.81
C ALA A 102 -0.76 -2.00 5.07
N VAL A 103 -0.61 -1.88 3.75
CA VAL A 103 -1.64 -1.46 2.80
C VAL A 103 -1.62 -2.36 1.57
N ASP A 104 -2.81 -2.66 1.04
CA ASP A 104 -2.97 -3.43 -0.20
C ASP A 104 -3.54 -2.54 -1.31
N ILE A 105 -2.86 -2.47 -2.46
CA ILE A 105 -3.24 -1.66 -3.63
C ILE A 105 -3.50 -2.55 -4.84
N ALA A 106 -4.70 -2.49 -5.41
CA ALA A 106 -5.15 -3.36 -6.49
C ALA A 106 -5.17 -2.69 -7.88
N ALA A 107 -5.23 -1.36 -7.97
CA ALA A 107 -5.24 -0.66 -9.26
C ALA A 107 -4.74 0.78 -9.17
N PHE A 108 -4.38 1.33 -10.33
CA PHE A 108 -3.95 2.70 -10.54
C PHE A 108 -4.85 3.34 -11.61
N ASN A 109 -5.53 4.43 -11.27
CA ASN A 109 -6.49 5.11 -12.14
C ASN A 109 -5.87 6.38 -12.70
N LEU A 110 -5.84 6.50 -14.02
CA LEU A 110 -5.18 7.58 -14.74
C LEU A 110 -6.19 8.63 -15.22
N ALA A 111 -5.77 9.89 -15.33
CA ALA A 111 -6.62 11.01 -15.75
C ALA A 111 -7.27 10.82 -17.13
N ASN A 112 -6.64 10.06 -18.03
CA ASN A 112 -7.19 9.71 -19.34
C ASN A 112 -8.27 8.62 -19.32
N GLY A 113 -8.76 8.22 -18.14
CA GLY A 113 -9.78 7.19 -17.95
C GLY A 113 -9.26 5.76 -17.97
N ARG A 114 -7.96 5.55 -18.20
CA ARG A 114 -7.36 4.21 -18.14
C ARG A 114 -7.21 3.76 -16.69
N GLN A 115 -7.74 2.58 -16.38
CA GLN A 115 -7.47 1.87 -15.15
C GLN A 115 -6.43 0.77 -15.41
N VAL A 116 -5.38 0.73 -14.59
CA VAL A 116 -4.37 -0.32 -14.61
C VAL A 116 -4.55 -1.19 -13.37
N THR A 117 -5.23 -2.32 -13.51
CA THR A 117 -5.38 -3.30 -12.41
C THR A 117 -4.12 -4.15 -12.27
N VAL A 118 -3.77 -4.52 -11.04
CA VAL A 118 -2.64 -5.43 -10.79
C VAL A 118 -2.93 -6.81 -11.38
N LEU A 119 -4.17 -7.31 -11.23
CA LEU A 119 -4.57 -8.64 -11.68
C LEU A 119 -4.37 -8.84 -13.19
N GLU A 120 -4.94 -7.97 -14.01
CA GLU A 120 -4.89 -8.10 -15.47
C GLU A 120 -3.64 -7.45 -16.04
N GLY A 121 -3.26 -6.28 -15.51
CA GLY A 121 -2.11 -5.52 -15.97
C GLY A 121 -0.79 -6.26 -15.83
N TRP A 122 -0.63 -7.14 -14.83
CA TRP A 122 0.60 -7.90 -14.64
C TRP A 122 0.86 -8.93 -15.75
N GLN A 123 -0.21 -9.40 -16.40
CA GLN A 123 -0.13 -10.33 -17.54
C GLN A 123 -0.18 -9.59 -18.89
N SER A 124 -0.57 -8.31 -18.89
CA SER A 124 -0.63 -7.45 -20.07
C SER A 124 0.76 -6.98 -20.50
N GLY A 125 1.14 -7.20 -21.76
CA GLY A 125 2.38 -6.65 -22.31
C GLY A 125 2.45 -5.10 -22.26
N ARG A 126 1.28 -4.44 -22.28
CA ARG A 126 1.16 -2.97 -22.26
C ARG A 126 1.42 -2.41 -20.87
N ASP A 127 0.81 -3.00 -19.83
CA ASP A 127 0.78 -2.40 -18.49
C ASP A 127 1.79 -3.03 -17.51
N ARG A 128 2.28 -4.23 -17.80
CA ARG A 128 3.27 -4.92 -16.97
C ARG A 128 4.54 -4.09 -16.74
N PRO A 129 5.12 -3.36 -17.72
CA PRO A 129 6.31 -2.54 -17.47
C PRO A 129 6.06 -1.46 -16.39
N PHE A 130 4.89 -0.82 -16.43
CA PHE A 130 4.48 0.16 -15.42
C PHE A 130 4.36 -0.48 -14.05
N LEU A 131 3.59 -1.58 -13.93
CA LEU A 131 3.39 -2.27 -12.66
C LEU A 131 4.68 -2.86 -12.07
N ALA A 132 5.53 -3.46 -12.92
CA ALA A 132 6.81 -4.03 -12.50
C ALA A 132 7.77 -2.94 -12.00
N ALA A 133 7.77 -1.76 -12.62
CA ALA A 133 8.55 -0.63 -12.14
C ALA A 133 8.07 -0.15 -10.76
N LEU A 134 6.75 -0.05 -10.55
CA LEU A 134 6.17 0.35 -9.27
C LEU A 134 6.47 -0.65 -8.14
N HIS A 135 6.29 -1.94 -8.40
CA HIS A 135 6.63 -3.01 -7.46
C HIS A 135 8.13 -2.99 -7.12
N LYS A 136 9.00 -2.88 -8.13
CA LYS A 136 10.44 -2.79 -7.92
C LYS A 136 10.84 -1.57 -7.07
N ARG A 137 10.24 -0.41 -7.34
CA ARG A 137 10.52 0.85 -6.61
C ARG A 137 9.98 0.84 -5.18
N ALA A 138 8.97 0.03 -4.88
CA ALA A 138 8.51 -0.18 -3.51
C ALA A 138 9.55 -0.96 -2.67
N CYS A 139 10.44 -1.73 -3.30
CA CYS A 139 11.45 -2.51 -2.59
C CYS A 139 12.52 -1.61 -1.96
N GLY A 140 12.68 -1.67 -0.64
CA GLY A 140 13.60 -0.82 0.12
C GLY A 140 12.85 0.19 1.00
N PRO A 141 12.05 1.12 0.43
CA PRO A 141 11.17 1.97 1.23
C PRO A 141 10.20 1.17 2.12
N PHE A 142 9.70 0.05 1.58
CA PHE A 142 8.94 -0.94 2.32
C PHE A 142 9.83 -2.12 2.71
N GLY A 143 9.54 -2.67 3.89
CA GLY A 143 10.22 -3.86 4.41
C GLY A 143 9.73 -5.15 3.77
N THR A 144 8.46 -5.21 3.36
CA THR A 144 7.91 -6.32 2.59
C THR A 144 7.13 -5.77 1.40
N VAL A 145 7.41 -6.31 0.21
CA VAL A 145 6.66 -6.01 -1.02
C VAL A 145 6.27 -7.33 -1.67
N LEU A 146 4.98 -7.65 -1.68
CA LEU A 146 4.46 -8.85 -2.32
C LEU A 146 3.59 -8.44 -3.51
N GLY A 147 3.79 -9.10 -4.64
CA GLY A 147 2.95 -8.94 -5.83
C GLY A 147 2.56 -10.28 -6.46
N PRO A 148 2.10 -10.27 -7.73
CA PRO A 148 1.50 -11.46 -8.34
C PRO A 148 2.43 -12.66 -8.52
N ASN A 149 3.75 -12.46 -8.44
CA ASN A 149 4.73 -13.54 -8.49
C ASN A 149 5.06 -14.13 -7.10
N SER A 150 4.60 -13.51 -6.01
CA SER A 150 4.91 -13.95 -4.64
C SER A 150 4.18 -15.24 -4.27
N ASP A 151 2.85 -15.21 -4.28
CA ASP A 151 2.00 -16.37 -4.00
C ASP A 151 0.57 -16.16 -4.54
N ARG A 152 -0.32 -17.13 -4.28
CA ARG A 152 -1.71 -17.07 -4.74
C ARG A 152 -2.55 -15.97 -4.09
N TYR A 153 -2.18 -15.49 -2.91
CA TYR A 153 -2.94 -14.49 -2.16
C TYR A 153 -2.69 -13.07 -2.69
N HIS A 154 -1.54 -12.83 -3.34
CA HIS A 154 -1.11 -11.52 -3.82
C HIS A 154 -1.24 -11.36 -5.35
N ARG A 155 -2.05 -12.19 -6.01
CA ARG A 155 -2.23 -12.17 -7.48
C ARG A 155 -2.89 -10.90 -8.01
N ASN A 156 -3.70 -10.24 -7.19
CA ASN A 156 -4.56 -9.14 -7.62
C ASN A 156 -4.23 -7.79 -6.96
N HIS A 157 -3.16 -7.71 -6.15
CA HIS A 157 -2.75 -6.49 -5.48
C HIS A 157 -1.25 -6.50 -5.15
N PHE A 158 -0.71 -5.33 -4.86
CA PHE A 158 0.55 -5.21 -4.13
C PHE A 158 0.26 -5.10 -2.65
N HIS A 159 0.92 -5.95 -1.86
CA HIS A 159 0.99 -5.83 -0.41
C HIS A 159 2.27 -5.10 -0.04
N LEU A 160 2.13 -3.95 0.62
CA LEU A 160 3.24 -3.09 1.03
C LEU A 160 3.22 -2.97 2.55
N ASP A 161 4.26 -3.46 3.22
CA ASP A 161 4.41 -3.33 4.66
C ASP A 161 5.80 -2.85 5.10
N ILE A 162 5.85 -2.31 6.32
CA ILE A 162 7.07 -1.73 6.91
C ILE A 162 7.72 -2.67 7.96
N ALA A 163 7.47 -3.99 7.89
CA ALA A 163 8.11 -4.95 8.78
C ALA A 163 9.64 -4.91 8.65
N GLU A 164 10.34 -5.05 9.76
CA GLU A 164 11.80 -5.10 9.78
C GLU A 164 12.26 -6.55 9.69
N HIS A 165 13.15 -6.81 8.73
CA HIS A 165 13.77 -8.12 8.52
C HIS A 165 15.28 -8.00 8.67
N SER A 166 15.94 -9.04 9.18
CA SER A 166 17.39 -9.04 9.42
C SER A 166 18.23 -8.91 8.15
N ASN A 167 17.70 -9.33 7.00
CA ASN A 167 18.43 -9.41 5.73
C ASN A 167 18.01 -8.31 4.74
N GLY A 168 17.40 -7.22 5.23
CA GLY A 168 16.85 -6.14 4.41
C GLY A 168 15.45 -6.46 3.85
N ALA A 169 15.00 -5.65 2.89
CA ALA A 169 13.63 -5.74 2.37
C ALA A 169 13.34 -7.10 1.68
N TYR A 170 12.18 -7.67 1.97
CA TYR A 170 11.67 -8.89 1.34
C TYR A 170 10.74 -8.53 0.17
N CYS A 171 11.20 -8.76 -1.07
CA CYS A 171 10.49 -8.33 -2.27
C CYS A 171 10.25 -9.53 -3.21
N ARG A 172 8.98 -9.84 -3.49
CA ARG A 172 8.56 -11.01 -4.30
C ARG A 172 7.38 -10.71 -5.21
#